data_AF-A0A933FIM1-F1
#
_entry.id   AF-A0A933FIM1-F1
#
_cell.length_a   1.000
_cell.length_b   1.000
_cell.length_c   1.000
_cell.angle_alpha   90.00
_cell.angle_beta   90.00
_cell.angle_gamma   90.00
#
_symmetry.space_group_name_H-M   'P 1'
#
loop_
_entity.id
_entity.type
_entity.pdbx_description
1 polymer ?
#
loop_
_entity_poly.entity_id
_entity_poly.type
_entity_poly.pdbx_seq_one_letter_code
_entity_poly.pdbx_strand_id
1 'polypeptide(L)'
;MSEYPPFYQRVWRECAKIPKGKTLTYGELARRLGKPGAARAVGRALGANPFAPVVPCHRVVAAAGLGGFTARGGVRAKERLLRKEGALPKRR
;
A
#
# COMPACT_ATOMS: atom_id res chain seq x y z
N MET A 1 -2.52 -5.46 -19.03
CA MET A 1 -3.06 -4.62 -17.93
C MET A 1 -4.56 -4.33 -18.06
N SER A 2 -5.20 -4.59 -19.21
CA SER A 2 -6.63 -4.29 -19.49
C SER A 2 -7.66 -5.06 -18.65
N GLU A 3 -7.27 -6.13 -17.95
CA GLU A 3 -8.18 -6.97 -17.14
C GLU A 3 -8.58 -6.33 -15.80
N TYR A 4 -7.88 -5.28 -15.35
CA TYR A 4 -8.15 -4.63 -14.07
C TYR A 4 -8.75 -3.23 -14.25
N PRO A 5 -9.62 -2.77 -13.32
CA PRO A 5 -10.16 -1.42 -13.36
C PRO A 5 -9.05 -0.37 -13.52
N PRO A 6 -9.23 0.68 -14.35
CA PRO A 6 -8.21 1.71 -14.56
C PRO A 6 -7.72 2.35 -13.26
N PHE A 7 -8.60 2.48 -12.26
CA PHE A 7 -8.24 2.96 -10.92
C PHE A 7 -7.21 2.06 -10.23
N TYR A 8 -7.35 0.73 -10.32
CA TYR A 8 -6.45 -0.23 -9.68
C TYR A 8 -5.05 -0.14 -10.28
N GLN A 9 -4.99 -0.08 -11.61
CA GLN A 9 -3.73 0.11 -12.33
C GLN A 9 -3.01 1.39 -11.91
N ARG A 10 -3.75 2.51 -11.76
CA ARG A 10 -3.19 3.78 -11.27
C ARG A 10 -2.69 3.66 -9.82
N VAL A 11 -3.45 3.01 -8.94
CA VAL A 11 -3.02 2.75 -7.55
C VAL A 11 -1.71 1.97 -7.52
N TRP A 12 -1.58 0.92 -8.34
CA TRP A 12 -0.36 0.10 -8.37
C TRP A 12 0.85 0.87 -8.90
N ARG A 13 0.66 1.67 -9.96
CA ARG A 13 1.71 2.54 -10.50
C ARG A 13 2.17 3.57 -9.49
N GLU A 14 1.25 4.23 -8.79
CA GLU A 14 1.63 5.19 -7.73
C GLU A 14 2.27 4.51 -6.52
N CYS A 15 1.79 3.32 -6.14
CA CYS A 15 2.39 2.53 -5.07
C CYS A 15 3.83 2.10 -5.41
N ALA A 16 4.12 1.77 -6.67
CA ALA A 16 5.46 1.39 -7.13
C ALA A 16 6.49 2.53 -7.00
N LYS A 17 6.03 3.79 -6.97
CA LYS A 17 6.89 4.97 -6.79
C LYS A 17 7.32 5.19 -5.33
N ILE A 18 6.78 4.45 -4.37
CA ILE A 18 7.15 4.63 -2.95
C ILE A 18 8.54 4.01 -2.73
N PRO A 19 9.58 4.81 -2.39
CA PRO A 19 10.92 4.30 -2.24
C PRO A 19 11.04 3.40 -1.00
N LYS A 20 12.03 2.50 -1.02
CA LYS A 20 12.39 1.66 0.13
C LYS A 20 12.70 2.54 1.34
N GLY A 21 12.25 2.13 2.53
CA GLY A 21 12.47 2.89 3.75
C GLY A 21 11.46 4.01 4.00
N LYS A 22 10.51 4.24 3.06
CA LYS A 22 9.43 5.21 3.22
C LYS A 22 8.08 4.51 3.17
N THR A 23 7.11 5.12 3.84
CA THR A 23 5.71 4.69 3.83
C THR A 23 4.80 5.85 3.46
N LEU A 24 3.61 5.50 2.98
CA LEU A 24 2.48 6.42 2.83
C LEU A 24 1.25 5.81 3.48
N THR A 25 0.33 6.64 3.93
CA THR A 25 -0.99 6.19 4.34
C THR A 25 -1.88 5.93 3.12
N TYR A 26 -2.92 5.10 3.28
CA TYR A 26 -3.95 4.92 2.24
C TYR A 26 -4.57 6.27 1.80
N GLY A 27 -4.76 7.20 2.75
CA GLY A 27 -5.28 8.54 2.46
C GLY A 27 -4.31 9.42 1.69
N GLU A 28 -3.01 9.36 2.01
CA GLU A 28 -1.98 10.06 1.24
C GLU A 28 -1.86 9.55 -0.19
N LEU A 29 -1.91 8.23 -0.38
CA LEU A 29 -1.89 7.66 -1.72
C LEU A 29 -3.14 8.06 -2.51
N ALA A 30 -4.31 8.08 -1.86
CA ALA A 30 -5.55 8.57 -2.47
C ALA A 30 -5.46 10.04 -2.89
N ARG A 31 -4.84 10.90 -2.06
CA ARG A 31 -4.57 12.31 -2.40
C ARG A 31 -3.63 12.44 -3.60
N ARG A 32 -2.54 11.66 -3.66
CA ARG A 32 -1.61 11.65 -4.81
C ARG A 32 -2.28 11.23 -6.11
N LEU A 33 -3.31 10.38 -6.02
CA LEU A 33 -4.13 9.94 -7.16
C LEU A 33 -5.20 10.97 -7.58
N GLY A 34 -5.26 12.15 -6.93
CA GLY A 34 -6.29 13.16 -7.18
C GLY A 34 -7.69 12.73 -6.72
N LYS A 35 -7.77 11.77 -5.78
CA LYS A 35 -9.03 11.22 -5.26
C LYS A 35 -9.04 11.29 -3.72
N PRO A 36 -9.05 12.48 -3.12
CA PRO A 36 -9.17 12.62 -1.66
C PRO A 36 -10.43 11.87 -1.17
N GLY A 37 -10.33 11.20 -0.01
CA GLY A 37 -11.41 10.36 0.53
C GLY A 37 -11.46 8.92 0.00
N ALA A 38 -10.73 8.57 -1.07
CA ALA A 38 -10.76 7.23 -1.66
C ALA A 38 -9.88 6.18 -0.94
N ALA A 39 -9.52 6.40 0.33
CA ALA A 39 -8.59 5.53 1.08
C ALA A 39 -9.04 4.05 1.12
N ARG A 40 -10.34 3.79 1.32
CA ARG A 40 -10.89 2.42 1.30
C ARG A 40 -10.77 1.78 -0.08
N ALA A 41 -11.02 2.55 -1.14
CA ALA A 41 -10.89 2.09 -2.53
C ALA A 41 -9.44 1.75 -2.87
N VAL A 42 -8.48 2.57 -2.42
CA VAL A 42 -7.04 2.27 -2.52
C VAL A 42 -6.71 0.95 -1.80
N GLY A 43 -7.25 0.74 -0.60
CA GLY A 43 -7.07 -0.52 0.14
C GLY A 43 -7.56 -1.74 -0.63
N ARG A 44 -8.74 -1.66 -1.26
CA ARG A 44 -9.29 -2.72 -2.12
C ARG A 44 -8.40 -2.99 -3.34
N ALA A 45 -7.94 -1.93 -4.02
CA ALA A 45 -7.02 -2.05 -5.15
C ALA A 45 -5.69 -2.72 -4.76
N LEU A 46 -5.12 -2.36 -3.62
CA LEU A 46 -3.89 -2.98 -3.11
C LEU A 46 -4.10 -4.43 -2.63
N GLY A 47 -5.28 -4.76 -2.10
CA GLY A 47 -5.64 -6.12 -1.72
C GLY A 47 -5.81 -7.05 -2.93
N ALA A 48 -6.25 -6.51 -4.07
CA ALA A 48 -6.39 -7.22 -5.33
C ALA A 48 -5.12 -7.21 -6.21
N ASN A 49 -3.97 -6.79 -5.67
CA ASN A 49 -2.73 -6.65 -6.41
C ASN A 49 -2.08 -8.02 -6.74
N PRO A 50 -2.08 -8.47 -8.01
CA PRO A 50 -1.40 -9.72 -8.39
C PRO A 50 0.12 -9.55 -8.52
N PHE A 51 0.62 -8.31 -8.54
CA PHE A 51 2.02 -7.97 -8.81
C PHE A 51 2.86 -7.81 -7.54
N ALA A 52 2.39 -8.30 -6.39
CA ALA A 52 3.21 -8.37 -5.20
C ALA A 52 4.37 -9.38 -5.41
N PRO A 53 5.62 -9.09 -4.98
CA PRO A 53 6.07 -7.94 -4.19
C PRO A 53 6.60 -6.75 -5.02
N VAL A 54 6.61 -6.84 -6.36
CA VAL A 54 7.14 -5.78 -7.25
C VAL A 54 6.43 -4.45 -7.00
N VAL A 55 5.10 -4.48 -6.86
CA VAL A 55 4.33 -3.38 -6.30
C VAL A 55 4.41 -3.47 -4.77
N PRO A 56 5.07 -2.53 -4.08
CA PRO A 56 5.41 -2.65 -2.66
C PRO A 56 4.23 -2.26 -1.77
N CYS A 57 3.12 -3.00 -1.85
CA CYS A 57 1.88 -2.69 -1.13
C CYS A 57 2.04 -2.73 0.40
N HIS A 58 3.10 -3.36 0.93
CA HIS A 58 3.46 -3.32 2.35
C HIS A 58 3.88 -1.92 2.83
N ARG A 59 4.33 -1.03 1.92
CA ARG A 59 4.70 0.36 2.22
C ARG A 59 3.50 1.30 2.41
N VAL A 60 2.29 0.84 2.10
CA VAL A 60 1.06 1.61 2.31
C VAL A 60 0.41 1.20 3.63
N VAL A 61 0.30 2.11 4.58
CA VAL A 61 -0.13 1.84 5.97
C VAL A 61 -1.43 2.57 6.32
N ALA A 62 -2.04 2.24 7.46
CA ALA A 62 -3.16 3.01 8.00
C ALA A 62 -2.65 4.28 8.70
N ALA A 63 -3.50 5.29 8.84
CA ALA A 63 -3.13 6.51 9.57
C ALA A 63 -2.78 6.25 11.05
N ALA A 64 -3.41 5.24 11.64
CA ALA A 64 -3.24 4.85 13.04
C ALA A 64 -2.41 3.57 13.25
N GLY A 65 -1.69 3.09 12.22
CA GLY A 65 -0.88 1.87 12.35
C GLY A 65 -0.65 1.15 11.04
N LEU A 66 -0.37 -0.16 11.09
CA LEU A 66 0.00 -0.93 9.89
C LEU A 66 -1.16 -1.06 8.89
N GLY A 67 -2.40 -1.15 9.35
CA GLY A 67 -3.54 -1.52 8.51
C GLY A 67 -3.48 -2.98 8.04
N GLY A 68 -4.35 -3.34 7.08
CA GLY A 68 -4.44 -4.70 6.55
C GLY A 68 -3.29 -5.10 5.62
N PHE A 69 -3.13 -6.41 5.43
CA PHE A 69 -2.25 -6.98 4.42
C PHE A 69 -2.76 -8.36 3.99
N THR A 70 -3.06 -8.51 2.70
CA THR A 70 -3.71 -9.72 2.16
C THR A 70 -2.71 -10.79 1.71
N ALA A 71 -1.43 -10.44 1.52
CA ALA A 71 -0.42 -11.40 1.11
C ALA A 71 -0.15 -12.46 2.21
N ARG A 72 0.43 -13.60 1.82
CA ARG A 72 0.73 -14.73 2.71
C ARG A 72 1.48 -14.27 3.97
N GLY A 73 0.96 -14.63 5.14
CA GLY A 73 1.50 -14.23 6.44
C GLY A 73 0.93 -12.91 6.99
N GLY A 74 0.01 -12.27 6.27
CA GLY A 74 -0.84 -11.18 6.76
C GLY A 74 -0.06 -9.99 7.33
N VAL A 75 -0.65 -9.30 8.30
CA VAL A 75 -0.05 -8.10 8.92
C VAL A 75 1.35 -8.37 9.48
N ARG A 76 1.64 -9.59 9.98
CA ARG A 76 2.98 -9.96 10.46
C ARG A 76 4.02 -9.95 9.33
N ALA A 77 3.66 -10.39 8.12
CA ALA A 77 4.55 -10.31 6.96
C ALA A 77 4.85 -8.86 6.58
N LYS A 78 3.83 -7.99 6.59
CA LYS A 78 3.98 -6.55 6.36
C LYS A 78 4.91 -5.90 7.38
N GLU A 79 4.73 -6.21 8.66
CA GLU A 79 5.60 -5.71 9.72
C GLU A 79 7.06 -6.12 9.49
N ARG A 80 7.31 -7.40 9.19
CA ARG A 80 8.68 -7.89 8.90
C ARG A 80 9.31 -7.18 7.71
N LEU A 81 8.57 -6.99 6.62
CA LEU A 81 9.06 -6.29 5.43
C LEU A 81 9.40 -4.84 5.77
N LEU A 82 8.51 -4.12 6.44
CA LEU A 82 8.75 -2.74 6.87
C LEU A 82 9.94 -2.64 7.83
N ARG A 83 10.10 -3.58 8.75
CA ARG A 83 11.25 -3.63 9.67
C ARG A 83 12.57 -3.83 8.92
N LYS A 84 12.60 -4.75 7.95
CA LYS A 84 13.78 -4.97 7.08
C LYS A 84 14.12 -3.75 6.23
N GLU A 85 13.14 -2.92 5.91
CA GLU A 85 13.36 -1.67 5.17
C GLU A 85 13.69 -0.47 6.07
N GLY A 86 13.64 -0.61 7.40
CA GLY A 86 13.77 0.52 8.33
C GLY A 86 12.59 1.49 8.30
N ALA A 87 11.44 1.05 7.79
CA ALA A 87 10.26 1.86 7.51
C ALA A 87 9.08 1.61 8.47
N LEU A 88 9.30 0.82 9.53
CA LEU A 88 8.23 0.46 10.46
C LEU A 88 7.72 1.72 11.18
N PRO A 89 6.42 2.06 11.07
CA PRO A 89 5.87 3.22 11.75
C PRO A 89 6.08 3.09 13.26
N LYS A 90 6.60 4.13 13.89
CA LYS A 90 6.63 4.21 15.35
C LYS A 90 5.19 4.22 15.84
N ARG A 91 4.88 3.41 16.87
CA ARG A 91 3.59 3.52 17.57
C ARG A 91 3.52 4.96 18.10
N ARG A 92 2.51 5.72 17.64
CA ARG A 92 2.14 6.99 18.25
C ARG A 92 1.37 6.72 19.53
#